data_AF-A0A5C7WPD8-F1
#
_entry.id   AF-A0A5C7WPD8-F1
#
_cell.length_a   1.000
_cell.length_b   1.000
_cell.length_c   1.000
_cell.angle_alpha   90.00
_cell.angle_beta   90.00
_cell.angle_gamma   90.00
#
_symmetry.space_group_name_H-M   'P 1'
#
loop_
_entity.id
_entity.type
_entity.pdbx_description
1 polymer ?
#
loop_
_entity_poly.entity_id
_entity_poly.type
_entity_poly.pdbx_seq_one_letter_code
_entity_poly.pdbx_strand_id
1 'polypeptide(L)'
;MTAERDIFRLPATVLFVLGILDLIRGIMHTFLLRWASVHVAGFDPAGTPSDQFFMLGAFGISNFLTGFLYLLISRRARELSPYVLAIIPATYLLGMIGIGVAGVHAQAVFGGKYFMMVYLAACVVTVAVFLIRRRAFQRM
;
A
#
# COMPACT_ATOMS: atom_id res chain seq x y z
N MET A 1 34.73 6.83 -7.28
CA MET A 1 33.59 5.91 -7.11
C MET A 1 32.87 5.85 -8.44
N THR A 2 33.15 4.82 -9.23
CA THR A 2 32.39 4.54 -10.45
C THR A 2 30.93 4.36 -10.08
N ALA A 3 30.02 4.90 -10.90
CA ALA A 3 28.59 4.87 -10.67
C ALA A 3 28.04 3.43 -10.80
N GLU A 4 28.32 2.57 -9.82
CA GLU A 4 27.53 1.38 -9.62
C GLU A 4 26.07 1.83 -9.47
N ARG A 5 25.22 1.38 -10.40
CA ARG A 5 23.79 1.59 -10.32
C ARG A 5 23.30 0.85 -9.09
N ASP A 6 23.15 1.56 -7.97
CA ASP A 6 22.45 1.07 -6.79
C ASP A 6 21.04 0.62 -7.19
N ILE A 7 20.90 -0.69 -7.45
CA ILE A 7 19.67 -1.33 -7.93
C ILE A 7 18.51 -1.18 -6.95
N PHE A 8 18.82 -0.89 -5.68
CA PHE A 8 17.85 -0.72 -4.61
C PHE A 8 17.34 0.72 -4.50
N ARG A 9 17.95 1.69 -5.21
CA ARG A 9 17.54 3.09 -5.16
C ARG A 9 16.12 3.33 -5.62
N LEU A 10 15.72 2.76 -6.76
CA LEU A 10 14.37 2.92 -7.26
C LEU A 10 13.34 2.29 -6.29
N PRO A 11 13.47 1.01 -5.88
CA PRO A 11 12.59 0.43 -4.86
C PRO A 11 12.50 1.24 -3.58
N ALA A 12 13.63 1.73 -3.06
CA ALA A 12 13.65 2.55 -1.84
C ALA A 12 12.91 3.87 -2.03
N THR A 13 13.11 4.56 -3.16
CA THR A 13 12.38 5.80 -3.46
C THR A 13 10.87 5.58 -3.58
N VAL A 14 10.46 4.50 -4.26
CA VAL A 14 9.03 4.16 -4.37
C VAL A 14 8.45 3.86 -2.99
N LEU A 15 9.10 2.99 -2.21
CA LEU A 15 8.66 2.65 -0.86
C LEU A 15 8.59 3.89 0.05
N PHE A 16 9.52 4.82 -0.09
CA PHE A 16 9.50 6.10 0.62
C PHE A 16 8.25 6.93 0.28
N VAL A 17 7.93 7.08 -1.01
CA VAL A 17 6.73 7.79 -1.46
C VAL A 17 5.46 7.09 -0.96
N LEU A 18 5.40 5.77 -1.05
CA LEU A 18 4.28 4.99 -0.51
C LEU A 18 4.14 5.18 1.00
N GLY A 19 5.25 5.28 1.73
CA GLY A 19 5.25 5.61 3.17
C GLY A 19 4.61 6.97 3.47
N ILE A 20 4.91 8.00 2.68
CA ILE A 20 4.25 9.31 2.82
C ILE A 20 2.75 9.19 2.54
N LEU A 21 2.38 8.51 1.45
CA LEU A 21 0.98 8.29 1.10
C LEU A 21 0.24 7.54 2.20
N ASP A 22 0.89 6.58 2.87
CA ASP A 22 0.33 5.88 4.02
C ASP A 22 0.12 6.77 5.23
N LEU A 23 1.03 7.68 5.54
CA LEU A 23 0.80 8.66 6.60
C LEU A 23 -0.38 9.59 6.29
N ILE A 24 -0.51 10.04 5.03
CA ILE A 24 -1.65 10.84 4.58
C ILE A 24 -2.95 10.04 4.74
N ARG A 25 -2.96 8.77 4.30
CA ARG A 25 -4.10 7.86 4.49
C ARG A 25 -4.42 7.64 5.97
N GLY A 26 -3.40 7.50 6.82
CA GLY A 26 -3.57 7.43 8.27
C GLY A 26 -4.34 8.62 8.79
N ILE A 27 -3.91 9.84 8.44
CA ILE A 27 -4.61 11.08 8.83
C ILE A 27 -6.06 11.09 8.33
N MET A 28 -6.26 10.74 7.05
CA MET A 28 -7.58 10.73 6.44
C MET A 28 -8.52 9.73 7.11
N HIS A 29 -8.03 8.53 7.40
CA HIS A 29 -8.84 7.45 7.95
C HIS A 29 -8.98 7.50 9.46
N THR A 30 -8.20 8.29 10.22
CA THR A 30 -8.40 8.43 11.67
C THR A 30 -9.01 9.78 12.05
N PHE A 31 -8.40 10.89 11.64
CA PHE A 31 -8.77 12.23 12.09
C PHE A 31 -9.83 12.88 11.19
N LEU A 32 -9.80 12.57 9.90
CA LEU A 32 -10.79 13.03 8.91
C LEU A 32 -11.76 11.91 8.50
N LEU A 33 -11.94 10.92 9.38
CA LEU A 33 -12.62 9.66 9.07
C LEU A 33 -13.97 9.87 8.37
N ARG A 34 -14.87 10.66 8.97
CA ARG A 34 -16.20 10.92 8.37
C ARG A 34 -16.11 11.54 6.98
N TRP A 35 -15.19 12.48 6.78
CA TRP A 35 -15.01 13.12 5.48
C TRP A 35 -14.48 12.14 4.44
N ALA A 36 -13.45 11.36 4.80
CA ALA A 36 -12.84 10.37 3.92
C ALA A 36 -13.82 9.23 3.59
N SER A 37 -14.62 8.77 4.55
CA SER A 37 -15.66 7.77 4.34
C SER A 37 -16.66 8.22 3.26
N VAL A 38 -17.12 9.46 3.30
CA VAL A 38 -18.14 9.95 2.35
C VAL A 38 -17.53 10.27 0.99
N HIS A 39 -16.44 11.04 0.95
CA HIS A 39 -15.93 11.61 -0.29
C HIS A 39 -14.93 10.72 -1.03
N VAL A 40 -14.30 9.77 -0.32
CA VAL A 40 -13.28 8.89 -0.91
C VAL A 40 -13.77 7.45 -0.96
N ALA A 41 -14.29 6.92 0.14
CA ALA A 41 -14.82 5.57 0.18
C ALA A 41 -16.22 5.47 -0.46
N GLY A 42 -17.00 6.55 -0.47
CA GLY A 42 -18.35 6.60 -1.04
C GLY A 42 -19.44 6.10 -0.11
N PHE A 43 -19.21 6.13 1.20
CA PHE A 43 -20.20 5.70 2.20
C PHE A 43 -21.35 6.70 2.28
N ASP A 44 -22.58 6.19 2.30
CA ASP A 44 -23.77 6.97 2.64
C ASP A 44 -23.88 7.08 4.17
N PRO A 45 -23.79 8.27 4.78
CA PRO A 45 -23.95 8.45 6.21
C PRO A 45 -25.28 7.96 6.79
N ALA A 46 -26.35 7.91 5.97
CA ALA A 46 -27.68 7.50 6.41
C ALA A 46 -27.87 5.97 6.37
N GLY A 47 -27.29 5.29 5.38
CA GLY A 47 -27.42 3.85 5.19
C GLY A 47 -26.23 2.99 5.62
N THR A 48 -25.05 3.57 5.80
CA THR A 48 -23.84 2.80 6.12
C THR A 48 -23.73 2.50 7.62
N PRO A 49 -23.58 1.23 8.03
CA PRO A 49 -23.43 0.87 9.43
C PRO A 49 -22.20 1.53 10.08
N SER A 50 -22.32 1.92 11.36
CA SER A 50 -21.22 2.51 12.15
C SER A 50 -19.94 1.67 12.15
N ASP A 51 -20.10 0.35 12.12
CA ASP A 51 -18.98 -0.59 12.16
C ASP A 51 -18.09 -0.47 10.92
N GLN A 52 -18.63 -0.08 9.76
CA GLN A 52 -17.81 0.15 8.56
C GLN A 52 -16.94 1.40 8.71
N PHE A 53 -17.45 2.45 9.35
CA PHE A 53 -16.65 3.63 9.69
C PHE A 53 -15.56 3.27 10.70
N PHE A 54 -15.90 2.49 11.73
CA PHE A 54 -14.94 2.02 12.72
C PHE A 54 -13.83 1.17 12.09
N MET A 55 -14.17 0.23 11.19
CA MET A 55 -13.20 -0.58 10.45
C MET A 55 -12.30 0.27 9.56
N LEU A 56 -12.84 1.29 8.88
CA LEU A 56 -12.01 2.24 8.13
C LEU A 56 -11.07 3.02 9.06
N GLY A 57 -11.55 3.40 10.25
CA GLY A 57 -10.73 3.96 11.33
C GLY A 57 -9.58 3.06 11.75
N ALA A 58 -9.86 1.78 11.97
CA ALA A 58 -8.86 0.77 12.33
C ALA A 58 -7.83 0.60 11.20
N PHE A 59 -8.26 0.59 9.93
CA PHE A 59 -7.33 0.60 8.80
C PHE A 59 -6.42 1.84 8.80
N GLY A 60 -6.93 3.01 9.21
CA GLY A 60 -6.12 4.22 9.38
C GLY A 60 -4.97 4.07 10.37
N ILE A 61 -5.17 3.34 11.47
CA ILE A 61 -4.10 3.02 12.42
C ILE A 61 -3.02 2.17 11.73
N SER A 62 -3.43 1.16 10.97
CA SER A 62 -2.50 0.34 10.18
C SER A 62 -1.77 1.16 9.10
N ASN A 63 -2.41 2.18 8.52
CA ASN A 63 -1.76 3.10 7.58
C ASN A 63 -0.65 3.92 8.26
N PHE A 64 -0.83 4.38 9.50
CA PHE A 64 0.28 5.00 10.24
C PHE A 64 1.44 4.04 10.46
N LEU A 65 1.14 2.84 10.96
CA LEU A 65 2.16 1.82 11.22
C LEU A 65 2.98 1.51 9.97
N THR A 66 2.30 1.19 8.86
CA THR A 66 2.94 0.90 7.57
C THR A 66 3.69 2.11 7.02
N GLY A 67 3.12 3.30 7.10
CA GLY A 67 3.77 4.54 6.70
C GLY A 67 5.10 4.77 7.41
N PHE A 68 5.13 4.72 8.74
CA PHE A 68 6.37 4.88 9.52
C PHE A 68 7.38 3.78 9.22
N LEU A 69 6.95 2.52 9.10
CA LEU A 69 7.84 1.41 8.74
C LEU A 69 8.45 1.60 7.36
N TYR A 70 7.67 2.01 6.36
CA TYR A 70 8.15 2.25 5.01
C TYR A 70 9.14 3.41 4.95
N LEU A 71 8.89 4.50 5.69
CA LEU A 71 9.83 5.62 5.82
C LEU A 71 11.14 5.22 6.50
N LEU A 72 11.09 4.32 7.48
CA LEU A 72 12.27 3.82 8.17
C LEU A 72 13.08 2.88 7.27
N ILE A 73 12.43 1.86 6.69
CA ILE A 73 13.06 0.85 5.83
C ILE A 73 13.68 1.50 4.60
N SER A 74 12.94 2.38 3.91
CA SER A 74 13.43 3.07 2.70
C SER A 74 14.65 3.97 2.95
N ARG A 75 14.95 4.34 4.20
CA ARG A 75 16.12 5.15 4.54
C ARG A 75 17.26 4.35 5.19
N ARG A 76 16.92 3.37 6.03
CA ARG A 76 17.89 2.65 6.88
C ARG A 76 18.24 1.24 6.38
N ALA A 77 17.37 0.62 5.59
CA ALA A 77 17.53 -0.75 5.09
C ALA A 77 17.00 -0.84 3.64
N ARG A 78 17.64 -0.09 2.74
CA ARG A 78 17.17 0.15 1.37
C ARG A 78 17.08 -1.14 0.55
N GLU A 79 17.97 -2.07 0.80
CA GLU A 79 18.03 -3.43 0.25
C GLU A 79 16.78 -4.26 0.55
N LEU A 80 16.04 -3.94 1.61
CA LEU A 80 14.77 -4.61 1.95
C LEU A 80 13.59 -4.09 1.12
N SER A 81 13.69 -2.88 0.58
CA SER A 81 12.59 -2.19 -0.11
C SER A 81 11.93 -3.00 -1.24
N PRO A 82 12.66 -3.67 -2.17
CA PRO A 82 11.99 -4.45 -3.20
C PRO A 82 11.21 -5.65 -2.65
N TYR A 83 11.65 -6.24 -1.54
CA TYR A 83 10.94 -7.36 -0.91
C TYR A 83 9.69 -6.89 -0.20
N VAL A 84 9.75 -5.76 0.51
CA VAL A 84 8.56 -5.13 1.11
C VAL A 84 7.54 -4.78 0.02
N LEU A 85 7.99 -4.17 -1.09
CA LEU A 85 7.12 -3.87 -2.24
C LEU A 85 6.49 -5.12 -2.86
N ALA A 86 7.16 -6.28 -2.82
CA ALA A 86 6.59 -7.54 -3.29
C ALA A 86 5.60 -8.17 -2.29
N ILE A 87 5.86 -8.03 -0.98
CA ILE A 87 5.00 -8.54 0.08
C ILE A 87 3.63 -7.86 0.04
N ILE A 88 3.56 -6.56 -0.24
CA ILE A 88 2.29 -5.82 -0.25
C ILE A 88 1.25 -6.44 -1.21
N PRO A 89 1.47 -6.55 -2.53
CA PRO A 89 0.49 -7.19 -3.41
C PRO A 89 0.23 -8.66 -3.06
N ALA A 90 1.24 -9.38 -2.56
CA ALA A 90 1.05 -10.78 -2.14
C ALA A 90 0.09 -10.89 -0.94
N THR A 91 0.17 -10.01 0.05
CA THR A 91 -0.73 -10.02 1.21
C THR A 91 -2.13 -9.54 0.84
N TYR A 92 -2.28 -8.61 -0.11
CA TYR A 92 -3.59 -8.25 -0.66
C TYR A 92 -4.24 -9.44 -1.37
N LEU A 93 -3.47 -10.20 -2.17
CA LEU A 93 -3.98 -11.41 -2.81
C LEU A 93 -4.39 -12.46 -1.78
N LEU A 94 -3.57 -12.70 -0.75
CA LEU A 94 -3.89 -13.60 0.34
C LEU A 94 -5.18 -13.18 1.06
N GLY A 95 -5.35 -11.88 1.34
CA GLY A 95 -6.57 -11.34 1.93
C GLY A 95 -7.80 -11.55 1.06
N MET A 96 -7.69 -11.33 -0.26
CA MET A 96 -8.80 -11.59 -1.21
C MET A 96 -9.19 -13.06 -1.24
N ILE A 97 -8.22 -13.98 -1.20
CA ILE A 97 -8.48 -15.42 -1.11
C ILE A 97 -9.21 -15.75 0.19
N GLY A 98 -8.74 -15.23 1.33
CA GLY A 98 -9.38 -15.44 2.63
C GLY A 98 -10.84 -14.95 2.67
N ILE A 99 -11.09 -13.75 2.14
CA ILE A 99 -12.44 -13.18 1.99
C ILE A 99 -13.32 -14.07 1.10
N GLY A 100 -12.78 -14.55 -0.02
CA GLY A 100 -13.50 -15.43 -0.95
C GLY A 100 -13.86 -16.78 -0.32
N VAL A 101 -12.94 -17.40 0.43
CA VAL A 101 -13.18 -18.66 1.16
C VAL A 101 -14.25 -18.47 2.24
N ALA A 102 -14.30 -17.31 2.88
CA ALA A 102 -15.34 -16.97 3.86
C ALA A 102 -16.72 -16.69 3.23
N GLY A 103 -16.86 -16.71 1.90
CA GLY A 103 -18.12 -16.43 1.21
C GLY A 103 -18.56 -14.97 1.29
N VAL A 104 -17.65 -14.05 1.61
CA VAL A 104 -17.96 -12.62 1.74
C VAL A 104 -17.73 -11.94 0.39
N HIS A 105 -18.73 -11.19 -0.07
CA HIS A 105 -18.66 -10.45 -1.32
C HIS A 105 -18.80 -8.95 -1.06
N ALA A 106 -18.05 -8.14 -1.82
CA ALA A 106 -18.18 -6.69 -1.78
C ALA A 106 -19.54 -6.27 -2.34
N GLN A 107 -20.41 -5.71 -1.49
CA GLN A 107 -21.76 -5.29 -1.88
C GLN A 107 -21.86 -3.82 -2.31
N ALA A 108 -20.89 -2.99 -1.89
CA ALA A 108 -20.88 -1.55 -2.17
C ALA A 108 -19.80 -1.16 -3.19
N VAL A 109 -20.08 -0.11 -3.97
CA VAL A 109 -19.09 0.53 -4.84
C VAL A 109 -18.09 1.28 -3.96
N PHE A 110 -16.96 0.65 -3.64
CA PHE A 110 -15.91 1.27 -2.86
C PHE A 110 -15.03 2.15 -3.74
N GLY A 111 -15.16 3.47 -3.65
CA GLY A 111 -14.38 4.44 -4.44
C GLY A 111 -12.87 4.34 -4.21
N GLY A 112 -12.46 4.03 -2.96
CA GLY A 112 -11.07 3.85 -2.58
C GLY A 112 -10.33 2.73 -3.33
N LYS A 113 -11.04 1.81 -3.99
CA LYS A 113 -10.43 0.70 -4.74
C LYS A 113 -9.53 1.19 -5.87
N TYR A 114 -9.87 2.30 -6.52
CA TYR A 114 -9.09 2.81 -7.65
C TYR A 114 -7.71 3.31 -7.21
N PHE A 115 -7.66 4.04 -6.10
CA PHE A 115 -6.40 4.46 -5.49
C PHE A 115 -5.55 3.25 -5.07
N MET A 116 -6.19 2.24 -4.47
CA MET A 116 -5.53 0.99 -4.09
C MET A 116 -4.96 0.24 -5.30
N MET A 117 -5.66 0.20 -6.45
CA MET A 117 -5.15 -0.43 -7.66
C MET A 117 -3.90 0.28 -8.20
N VAL A 118 -3.88 1.62 -8.21
CA VAL A 118 -2.70 2.39 -8.62
C VAL A 118 -1.53 2.12 -7.67
N TYR A 119 -1.80 2.08 -6.36
CA TYR A 119 -0.81 1.75 -5.34
C TYR A 119 -0.19 0.36 -5.58
N LEU A 120 -1.02 -0.66 -5.81
CA LEU A 120 -0.56 -2.03 -6.07
C LEU A 120 0.19 -2.15 -7.39
N ALA A 121 -0.28 -1.46 -8.43
CA ALA A 121 0.41 -1.42 -9.72
C ALA A 121 1.82 -0.82 -9.59
N ALA A 122 1.98 0.27 -8.82
CA ALA A 122 3.29 0.86 -8.55
C ALA A 122 4.24 -0.13 -7.86
N CYS A 123 3.75 -0.91 -6.89
CA CYS A 123 4.51 -1.98 -6.26
C CYS A 123 4.97 -3.03 -7.29
N VAL A 124 4.05 -3.59 -8.06
CA VAL A 124 4.33 -4.68 -9.02
C VAL A 124 5.30 -4.23 -10.10
N VAL A 125 5.07 -3.06 -10.70
CA VAL A 125 5.96 -2.50 -11.74
C VAL A 125 7.36 -2.27 -11.20
N THR A 126 7.48 -1.72 -9.99
CA THR A 126 8.79 -1.46 -9.37
C THR A 126 9.55 -2.75 -9.09
N VAL A 127 8.86 -3.77 -8.58
CA VAL A 127 9.45 -5.11 -8.36
C VAL A 127 9.89 -5.74 -9.68
N ALA A 128 9.07 -5.66 -10.74
CA ALA A 128 9.44 -6.18 -12.06
C ALA A 128 10.71 -5.52 -12.60
N VAL A 129 10.78 -4.18 -12.53
CA VAL A 129 11.98 -3.41 -12.93
C VAL A 129 13.21 -3.81 -12.10
N PHE A 130 13.06 -3.98 -10.79
CA PHE A 130 14.14 -4.44 -9.92
C PHE A 130 14.66 -5.83 -10.32
N LEU A 131 13.76 -6.79 -10.56
CA LEU A 131 14.11 -8.16 -10.95
C LEU A 131 14.83 -8.20 -12.30
N ILE A 132 14.38 -7.42 -13.28
CA ILE A 132 15.04 -7.30 -14.59
C ILE A 132 16.47 -6.75 -14.43
N ARG A 133 16.64 -5.67 -13.65
CA ARG A 133 17.96 -5.07 -13.39
C ARG A 133 18.89 -6.01 -12.63
N ARG A 134 18.37 -6.72 -11.63
CA ARG A 134 19.13 -7.72 -10.86
C ARG A 134 19.64 -8.85 -11.75
N ARG A 135 18.79 -9.39 -12.64
CA ARG A 135 19.20 -10.44 -13.58
C ARG A 135 20.27 -9.96 -14.56
N ALA A 136 20.18 -8.72 -15.04
CA ALA A 136 21.19 -8.14 -15.92
C ALA A 136 22.54 -8.01 -15.22
N PHE A 137 22.55 -7.60 -13.95
CA PHE A 137 23.77 -7.48 -13.14
C PHE A 137 24.41 -8.84 -12.85
N GLN A 138 23.63 -9.89 -12.58
CA GLN A 138 24.15 -11.25 -12.32
C GLN A 138 24.72 -11.96 -13.57
N ARG A 139 24.47 -11.43 -14.77
CA ARG A 139 24.96 -12.00 -16.04
C ARG A 139 26.26 -11.34 -16.55
N MET A 140 26.68 -10.26 -15.90
CA MET A 140 27.96 -9.58 -16.14
C MET A 140 29.02 -10.15 -15.19
#